data_AF-A0AAW1KU43-F1
#
_entry.id   AF-A0AAW1KU43-F1
#
_cell.length_a   1.000
_cell.length_b   1.000
_cell.length_c   1.000
_cell.angle_alpha   90.00
_cell.angle_beta   90.00
_cell.angle_gamma   90.00
#
_symmetry.space_group_name_H-M   'P 1'
#
loop_
_entity.id
_entity.type
_entity.pdbx_description
1 polymer ?
#
loop_
_entity_poly.entity_id
_entity_poly.type
_entity_poly.pdbx_seq_one_letter_code
_entity_poly.pdbx_strand_id
1 'polypeptide(L)'
;MTCLRGGLVVHNHHNPLSQHSFITQTKTQLSSKSSLFNPYQLPDSSSTYNQSITTKFTIWAHSISHNTQSSATKMVKAIRVYEHGGPEVLKWEDVELGELKEGEIRVRNKAIGLNFIDVYFRKGVYKPSTLPFTPGMEAAGEVVAVGPGLTGRQVGDLVAYAGNPMGSYAEEQILPANRVVPVPSSVDPVTAASVMLKGLTAHCLLRRCFEVQSGHTILVHAAAGGVGSLLCQWGNALGATVIGTVSTKEKAIQAKEDGCHHVIMYKDEDFVTRVNEITEGQGVEVVYDSVGKDTLQGSLDA
;
A
#
# COMPACT_ATOMS: atom_id res chain seq x y z
N MET A 1 -0.85 7.41 -52.73
CA MET A 1 0.42 8.13 -52.93
C MET A 1 1.23 7.97 -51.65
N THR A 2 2.28 7.15 -51.74
CA THR A 2 3.50 7.07 -50.93
C THR A 2 3.45 7.18 -49.40
N CYS A 3 3.74 6.02 -48.80
CA CYS A 3 4.24 5.74 -47.45
C CYS A 3 5.50 6.55 -47.09
N LEU A 4 5.59 7.01 -45.84
CA LEU A 4 6.88 7.15 -45.13
C LEU A 4 6.75 6.62 -43.70
N ARG A 5 7.33 5.43 -43.52
CA ARG A 5 7.70 4.81 -42.26
C ARG A 5 8.77 5.65 -41.57
N GLY A 6 8.68 5.77 -40.24
CA GLY A 6 9.73 6.31 -39.39
C GLY A 6 9.70 5.62 -38.04
N GLY A 7 10.20 4.38 -37.98
CA GLY A 7 10.51 3.71 -36.71
C GLY A 7 11.82 4.27 -36.17
N LEU A 8 11.82 4.66 -34.89
CA LEU A 8 13.05 4.87 -34.14
C LEU A 8 13.21 3.69 -33.18
N VAL A 9 14.01 2.71 -33.59
CA VAL A 9 14.52 1.65 -32.73
C VAL A 9 15.79 2.18 -32.09
N VAL A 10 15.79 2.33 -30.76
CA VAL A 10 17.03 2.47 -30.00
C VAL A 10 17.36 1.10 -29.42
N HIS A 11 18.31 0.40 -30.04
CA HIS A 11 18.96 -0.74 -29.44
C HIS A 11 19.92 -0.26 -28.35
N ASN A 12 19.71 -0.72 -27.12
CA ASN A 12 20.78 -0.79 -26.13
C ASN A 12 20.99 -2.26 -25.74
N HIS A 13 22.17 -2.76 -26.04
CA HIS A 13 22.62 -4.08 -25.62
C HIS A 13 22.86 -4.13 -24.10
N HIS A 14 22.47 -5.26 -23.51
CA HIS A 14 22.76 -5.74 -22.15
C HIS A 14 22.10 -5.05 -20.94
N ASN A 15 20.92 -5.56 -20.53
CA ASN A 15 20.60 -5.84 -19.11
C ASN A 15 19.34 -6.77 -19.01
N PRO A 16 19.38 -7.95 -18.37
CA PRO A 16 18.24 -8.86 -18.32
C PRO A 16 17.50 -8.77 -16.99
N LEU A 17 16.65 -7.76 -16.76
CA LEU A 17 15.67 -7.77 -15.65
C LEU A 17 14.45 -6.92 -16.02
N SER A 18 13.44 -7.52 -16.65
CA SER A 18 12.13 -6.91 -16.86
C SER A 18 11.36 -6.86 -15.54
N GLN A 19 11.16 -5.65 -15.02
CA GLN A 19 10.42 -5.39 -13.79
C GLN A 19 8.91 -5.36 -14.07
N HIS A 20 8.12 -6.12 -13.30
CA HIS A 20 6.66 -6.00 -13.29
C HIS A 20 6.28 -4.65 -12.67
N SER A 21 5.85 -3.74 -13.54
CA SER A 21 5.30 -2.43 -13.20
C SER A 21 3.89 -2.40 -13.79
N PHE A 22 2.88 -2.04 -13.02
CA PHE A 22 1.58 -1.69 -13.60
C PHE A 22 1.81 -0.46 -14.49
N ILE A 23 1.66 -0.64 -15.80
CA ILE A 23 1.76 0.44 -16.77
C ILE A 23 0.39 1.09 -16.85
N THR A 24 0.24 2.31 -16.32
CA THR A 24 -0.87 3.19 -16.68
C THR A 24 -0.34 4.20 -17.68
N GLN A 25 -0.87 4.21 -18.90
CA GLN A 25 -0.54 5.22 -19.90
C GLN A 25 -1.69 6.22 -20.01
N THR A 26 -1.40 7.49 -19.73
CA THR A 26 -2.32 8.61 -19.97
C THR A 26 -1.63 9.61 -20.90
N LYS A 27 -2.36 10.13 -21.90
CA LYS A 27 -1.87 11.21 -22.78
C LYS A 27 -2.01 12.54 -22.03
N THR A 28 -0.90 13.17 -21.60
CA THR A 28 -0.97 14.60 -21.21
C THR A 28 0.31 15.39 -21.51
N GLN A 29 0.12 16.58 -22.09
CA GLN A 29 1.15 17.56 -22.45
C GLN A 29 1.63 18.37 -21.22
N LEU A 30 2.93 18.65 -21.18
CA LEU A 30 3.60 19.53 -20.22
C LEU A 30 3.50 21.00 -20.64
N SER A 31 3.21 21.89 -19.69
CA SER A 31 3.79 23.24 -19.70
C SER A 31 4.14 23.68 -18.29
N SER A 32 5.38 24.10 -18.12
CA SER A 32 5.99 24.60 -16.90
C SER A 32 5.78 26.11 -16.74
N LYS A 33 5.77 26.60 -15.50
CA LYS A 33 6.48 27.84 -15.12
C LYS A 33 6.58 28.01 -13.60
N SER A 34 7.79 28.39 -13.20
CA SER A 34 8.30 28.69 -11.86
C SER A 34 8.40 30.20 -11.64
N SER A 35 8.34 30.66 -10.38
CA SER A 35 9.04 31.82 -9.78
C SER A 35 8.53 31.99 -8.33
N LEU A 36 9.34 31.76 -7.30
CA LEU A 36 10.38 32.60 -6.67
C LEU A 36 9.84 33.71 -5.72
N PHE A 37 9.99 33.43 -4.41
CA PHE A 37 10.54 34.27 -3.32
C PHE A 37 10.33 35.79 -3.29
N ASN A 38 9.88 36.34 -2.14
CA ASN A 38 10.72 37.08 -1.16
C ASN A 38 9.93 37.46 0.13
N PRO A 39 10.52 37.45 1.36
CA PRO A 39 9.86 37.74 2.64
C PRO A 39 10.30 39.08 3.28
N TYR A 40 9.48 39.61 4.21
CA TYR A 40 9.83 40.71 5.13
C TYR A 40 9.19 40.41 6.50
N GLN A 41 9.99 40.08 7.52
CA GLN A 41 10.64 40.94 8.54
C GLN A 41 9.80 41.15 9.81
N LEU A 42 10.30 40.58 10.91
CA LEU A 42 9.99 40.90 12.31
C LEU A 42 10.81 42.11 12.75
N PRO A 43 10.42 42.76 13.88
CA PRO A 43 11.41 43.37 14.75
C PRO A 43 11.36 42.83 16.20
N ASP A 44 12.57 42.69 16.73
CA ASP A 44 12.96 42.54 18.13
C ASP A 44 12.43 43.66 19.03
N SER A 45 12.27 43.38 20.33
CA SER A 45 12.92 44.19 21.36
C SER A 45 12.97 43.51 22.72
N SER A 46 14.15 43.60 23.30
CA SER A 46 14.59 43.22 24.63
C SER A 46 14.27 44.32 25.66
N SER A 47 14.09 43.94 26.93
CA SER A 47 14.61 44.62 28.14
C SER A 47 13.96 43.96 29.38
N THR A 48 14.70 43.14 30.12
CA THR A 48 15.42 43.50 31.35
C THR A 48 14.57 44.26 32.37
N TYR A 49 14.11 43.55 33.40
CA TYR A 49 14.04 44.13 34.74
C TYR A 49 14.42 43.08 35.79
N ASN A 50 15.40 43.47 36.59
CA ASN A 50 16.09 42.68 37.59
C ASN A 50 15.57 43.17 38.95
N GLN A 51 14.80 42.36 39.68
CA GLN A 51 14.57 42.58 41.10
C GLN A 51 14.64 41.25 41.85
N SER A 52 15.72 41.14 42.61
CA SER A 52 16.00 40.14 43.62
C SER A 52 14.98 40.21 44.76
N ILE A 53 14.20 39.14 44.93
CA ILE A 53 13.53 38.81 46.18
C ILE A 53 14.07 37.46 46.62
N THR A 54 14.91 37.48 47.64
CA THR A 54 15.47 36.31 48.32
C THR A 54 14.39 35.69 49.22
N THR A 55 13.57 34.81 48.64
CA THR A 55 12.72 33.91 49.41
C THR A 55 13.50 32.62 49.70
N LYS A 56 13.79 32.38 50.98
CA LYS A 56 14.37 31.13 51.48
C LYS A 56 13.43 29.97 51.16
N PHE A 57 13.70 29.21 50.10
CA PHE A 57 13.12 27.89 49.90
C PHE A 57 14.05 26.85 50.53
N THR A 58 13.57 26.24 51.61
CA THR A 58 14.14 25.03 52.19
C THR A 58 14.02 23.91 51.15
N ILE A 59 15.14 23.53 50.53
CA ILE A 59 15.20 22.38 49.62
C ILE A 59 15.08 21.13 50.48
N TRP A 60 13.90 20.49 50.46
CA TRP A 60 13.79 19.08 50.81
C TRP A 60 14.39 18.28 49.66
N ALA A 61 15.64 17.84 49.82
CA ALA A 61 16.24 16.84 48.95
C ALA A 61 15.54 15.50 49.20
N HIS A 62 14.40 15.28 48.55
CA HIS A 62 13.93 13.93 48.34
C HIS A 62 14.94 13.28 47.39
N SER A 63 15.64 12.27 47.90
CA SER A 63 16.26 11.23 47.09
C SER A 63 15.22 10.73 46.09
N ILE A 64 15.28 11.22 44.85
CA ILE A 64 14.62 10.57 43.73
C ILE A 64 15.49 9.35 43.48
N SER A 65 15.11 8.22 44.06
CA SER A 65 15.60 6.96 43.54
C SER A 65 15.17 6.91 42.09
N HIS A 66 16.11 7.11 41.17
CA HIS A 66 15.94 6.63 39.80
C HIS A 66 15.77 5.12 39.92
N ASN A 67 14.51 4.71 40.00
CA ASN A 67 14.13 3.34 39.73
C ASN A 67 14.36 3.18 38.24
N THR A 68 15.59 2.84 37.85
CA THR A 68 15.88 2.24 36.55
C THR A 68 15.15 0.91 36.53
N GLN A 69 13.84 0.97 36.31
CA GLN A 69 13.09 -0.15 35.76
C GLN A 69 13.78 -0.44 34.43
N SER A 70 14.65 -1.44 34.45
CA SER A 70 15.06 -2.15 33.25
C SER A 70 13.78 -2.43 32.48
N SER A 71 13.61 -1.76 31.34
CA SER A 71 12.50 -1.98 30.43
C SER A 71 12.52 -3.46 30.08
N ALA A 72 11.61 -4.24 30.70
CA ALA A 72 11.55 -5.66 30.46
C ALA A 72 11.26 -5.85 28.98
N THR A 73 12.25 -6.39 28.27
CA THR A 73 12.18 -6.56 26.83
C THR A 73 11.06 -7.55 26.53
N LYS A 74 10.07 -7.12 25.73
CA LYS A 74 8.86 -7.91 25.53
C LYS A 74 9.11 -8.92 24.41
N MET A 75 9.08 -10.20 24.75
CA MET A 75 9.10 -11.28 23.78
C MET A 75 7.71 -11.46 23.16
N VAL A 76 7.66 -11.54 21.84
CA VAL A 76 6.45 -11.87 21.06
C VAL A 76 6.81 -12.89 20.01
N LYS A 77 5.85 -13.66 19.51
CA LYS A 77 6.13 -14.53 18.37
C LYS A 77 6.09 -13.77 17.06
N ALA A 78 7.03 -14.11 16.17
CA ALA A 78 7.07 -13.62 14.80
C ALA A 78 7.63 -14.66 13.84
N ILE A 79 7.30 -14.52 12.56
CA ILE A 79 7.96 -15.24 11.49
C ILE A 79 9.29 -14.57 11.18
N ARG A 80 10.35 -15.36 11.04
CA ARG A 80 11.71 -14.92 10.70
C ARG A 80 12.22 -15.65 9.47
N VAL A 81 12.89 -14.88 8.61
CA VAL A 81 13.54 -15.34 7.39
C VAL A 81 15.01 -14.95 7.48
N TYR A 82 15.88 -15.94 7.65
CA TYR A 82 17.35 -15.77 7.78
C TYR A 82 18.07 -15.82 6.44
N GLU A 83 17.48 -16.52 5.47
CA GLU A 83 17.99 -16.69 4.11
C GLU A 83 16.82 -16.79 3.12
N HIS A 84 17.09 -16.52 1.84
CA HIS A 84 16.07 -16.59 0.81
C HIS A 84 15.72 -18.05 0.45
N GLY A 85 14.45 -18.32 0.15
CA GLY A 85 14.03 -19.67 -0.24
C GLY A 85 12.53 -19.86 -0.44
N GLY A 86 12.12 -21.13 -0.46
CA GLY A 86 10.72 -21.53 -0.46
C GLY A 86 10.05 -21.28 0.90
N PRO A 87 8.79 -21.73 1.09
CA PRO A 87 8.09 -21.53 2.36
C PRO A 87 8.80 -22.11 3.60
N GLU A 88 9.66 -23.11 3.44
CA GLU A 88 10.42 -23.80 4.49
C GLU A 88 11.41 -22.92 5.28
N VAL A 89 11.77 -21.75 4.74
CA VAL A 89 12.64 -20.77 5.40
C VAL A 89 11.90 -19.90 6.43
N LEU A 90 10.56 -19.96 6.47
CA LEU A 90 9.74 -19.24 7.45
C LEU A 90 9.83 -19.93 8.81
N LYS A 91 10.50 -19.31 9.79
CA LYS A 91 10.65 -19.83 11.15
C LYS A 91 9.76 -19.07 12.12
N TRP A 92 9.00 -19.79 12.96
CA TRP A 92 8.16 -19.19 14.00
C TRP A 92 8.91 -19.16 15.33
N GLU A 93 9.30 -17.96 15.77
CA GLU A 93 10.28 -17.79 16.85
C GLU A 93 9.84 -16.67 17.80
N ASP A 94 10.37 -16.70 19.02
CA ASP A 94 10.24 -15.57 19.95
C ASP A 94 11.23 -14.48 19.52
N VAL A 95 10.72 -13.26 19.37
CA VAL A 95 11.51 -12.06 19.05
C VAL A 95 11.32 -10.99 20.09
N GLU A 96 12.40 -10.27 20.32
CA GLU A 96 12.38 -9.13 21.22
C GLU A 96 11.83 -7.90 20.49
N LEU A 97 10.80 -7.27 21.08
CA LEU A 97 10.38 -5.94 20.66
C LEU A 97 11.23 -4.90 21.38
N GLY A 98 11.84 -4.01 20.60
CA GLY A 98 12.56 -2.87 21.13
C GLY A 98 11.68 -1.88 21.89
N GLU A 99 12.32 -0.86 22.44
CA GLU A 99 11.62 0.22 23.14
C GLU A 99 10.78 1.06 22.18
N LEU A 100 9.62 1.51 22.67
CA LEU A 100 8.69 2.32 21.90
C LEU A 100 9.16 3.78 21.89
N LYS A 101 9.45 4.32 20.71
CA LYS A 101 9.98 5.68 20.56
C LYS A 101 8.87 6.72 20.42
N GLU A 102 9.25 7.99 20.50
CA GLU A 102 8.36 9.10 20.16
C GLU A 102 7.78 8.93 18.75
N GLY A 103 6.48 9.16 18.60
CA GLY A 103 5.78 9.00 17.32
C GLY A 103 5.41 7.56 16.93
N GLU A 104 5.80 6.56 17.72
CA GLU A 104 5.49 5.15 17.46
C GLU A 104 4.31 4.64 18.29
N ILE A 105 3.68 3.58 17.78
CA ILE A 105 2.68 2.78 18.50
C ILE A 105 3.06 1.32 18.43
N ARG A 106 2.66 0.55 19.44
CA ARG A 106 2.69 -0.90 19.39
C ARG A 106 1.30 -1.41 19.08
N VAL A 107 1.18 -2.20 18.02
CA VAL A 107 -0.08 -2.81 17.59
C VAL A 107 0.00 -4.30 17.83
N ARG A 108 -1.01 -4.87 18.48
CA ARG A 108 -1.25 -6.32 18.52
C ARG A 108 -2.11 -6.71 17.35
N ASN A 109 -1.54 -7.49 16.44
CA ASN A 109 -2.20 -7.90 15.22
C ASN A 109 -3.32 -8.90 15.56
N LYS A 110 -4.54 -8.59 15.13
CA LYS A 110 -5.68 -9.53 15.18
C LYS A 110 -5.73 -10.36 13.90
N ALA A 111 -5.34 -9.77 12.78
CA ALA A 111 -5.23 -10.43 11.49
C ALA A 111 -4.12 -9.78 10.64
N ILE A 112 -3.54 -10.56 9.74
CA ILE A 112 -2.48 -10.14 8.81
C ILE A 112 -2.93 -10.38 7.38
N GLY A 113 -2.58 -9.46 6.49
CA GLY A 113 -2.82 -9.59 5.07
C GLY A 113 -1.65 -10.29 4.39
N LEU A 114 -1.96 -11.31 3.58
CA LEU A 114 -0.97 -12.01 2.76
C LEU A 114 -0.98 -11.42 1.35
N ASN A 115 0.20 -11.07 0.85
CA ASN A 115 0.37 -10.48 -0.47
C ASN A 115 1.49 -11.18 -1.24
N PHE A 116 1.38 -11.19 -2.57
CA PHE A 116 2.39 -11.87 -3.40
C PHE A 116 3.78 -11.21 -3.29
N ILE A 117 3.82 -9.92 -2.92
CA ILE A 117 5.07 -9.21 -2.63
C ILE A 117 5.87 -9.86 -1.49
N ASP A 118 5.21 -10.47 -0.51
CA ASP A 118 5.86 -11.16 0.60
C ASP A 118 6.67 -12.37 0.08
N VAL A 119 6.16 -13.04 -0.96
CA VAL A 119 6.86 -14.13 -1.65
C VAL A 119 8.08 -13.61 -2.41
N TYR A 120 7.99 -12.42 -3.03
CA TYR A 120 9.13 -11.83 -3.74
C TYR A 120 10.28 -11.47 -2.79
N PHE A 121 9.98 -10.93 -1.61
CA PHE A 121 10.99 -10.71 -0.57
C PHE A 121 11.57 -12.03 -0.05
N ARG A 122 10.72 -13.02 0.27
CA ARG A 122 11.19 -14.32 0.74
C ARG A 122 12.09 -15.03 -0.27
N LYS A 123 11.75 -14.99 -1.56
CA LYS A 123 12.55 -15.60 -2.64
C LYS A 123 13.78 -14.78 -3.04
N GLY A 124 13.96 -13.57 -2.52
CA GLY A 124 15.09 -12.70 -2.87
C GLY A 124 14.96 -11.99 -4.23
N VAL A 125 13.77 -12.01 -4.84
CA VAL A 125 13.47 -11.18 -6.03
C VAL A 125 13.51 -9.70 -5.64
N TYR A 126 12.94 -9.38 -4.47
CA TYR A 126 13.12 -8.09 -3.81
C TYR A 126 14.04 -8.25 -2.61
N LYS A 127 14.89 -7.24 -2.40
CA LYS A 127 15.88 -7.24 -1.32
C LYS A 127 15.28 -6.61 -0.06
N PRO A 128 15.18 -7.34 1.07
CA PRO A 128 14.86 -6.72 2.35
C PRO A 128 15.99 -5.78 2.79
N SER A 129 15.72 -4.90 3.74
CA SER A 129 16.75 -4.01 4.29
C SER A 129 17.86 -4.77 5.02
N THR A 130 17.52 -5.88 5.67
CA THR A 130 18.43 -6.71 6.46
C THR A 130 17.98 -8.17 6.45
N LEU A 131 18.90 -9.10 6.72
CA LEU A 131 18.58 -10.46 7.17
C LEU A 131 19.07 -10.61 8.62
N PRO A 132 18.33 -11.31 9.50
CA PRO A 132 16.97 -11.81 9.28
C PRO A 132 15.91 -10.69 9.21
N PHE A 133 14.81 -10.93 8.49
CA PHE A 133 13.64 -10.05 8.48
C PHE A 133 12.35 -10.79 8.85
N THR A 134 11.31 -10.03 9.22
CA THR A 134 9.94 -10.52 9.40
C THR A 134 9.11 -10.09 8.19
N PRO A 135 8.50 -11.03 7.45
CA PRO A 135 7.66 -10.69 6.30
C PRO A 135 6.36 -9.95 6.67
N GLY A 136 5.63 -9.53 5.64
CA GLY A 136 4.30 -8.95 5.79
C GLY A 136 4.30 -7.43 5.91
N MET A 137 3.46 -6.80 5.11
CA MET A 137 3.28 -5.35 5.09
C MET A 137 1.85 -4.93 5.42
N GLU A 138 0.94 -5.86 5.71
CA GLU A 138 -0.50 -5.60 5.83
C GLU A 138 -1.04 -6.26 7.09
N ALA A 139 -1.79 -5.52 7.91
CA ALA A 139 -2.45 -6.05 9.09
C ALA A 139 -3.56 -5.13 9.60
N ALA A 140 -4.38 -5.68 10.49
CA ALA A 140 -5.27 -4.93 11.37
C ALA A 140 -5.17 -5.46 12.80
N GLY A 141 -5.21 -4.55 13.76
CA GLY A 141 -4.90 -4.85 15.14
C GLY A 141 -5.27 -3.74 16.10
N GLU A 142 -5.03 -4.00 17.37
CA GLU A 142 -5.34 -3.09 18.46
C GLU A 142 -4.07 -2.40 18.96
N VAL A 143 -4.13 -1.10 19.20
CA VAL A 143 -3.03 -0.36 19.82
C VAL A 143 -2.91 -0.78 21.28
N VAL A 144 -1.76 -1.31 21.67
CA VAL A 144 -1.50 -1.81 23.04
C VAL A 144 -0.50 -0.97 23.83
N ALA A 145 0.21 -0.07 23.15
CA ALA A 145 1.05 0.95 23.77
C ALA A 145 1.26 2.13 22.80
N VAL A 146 1.46 3.32 23.34
CA VAL A 146 1.75 4.56 22.60
C VAL A 146 3.08 5.14 23.07
N GLY A 147 3.86 5.65 22.12
CA GLY A 147 5.14 6.28 22.41
C GLY A 147 4.99 7.58 23.19
N PRO A 148 6.06 8.06 23.86
CA PRO A 148 6.05 9.31 24.58
C PRO A 148 5.59 10.49 23.71
N GLY A 149 4.77 11.39 24.26
CA GLY A 149 4.35 12.62 23.60
C GLY A 149 3.36 12.45 22.44
N LEU A 150 3.01 11.21 22.05
CA LEU A 150 2.08 10.99 20.95
C LEU A 150 0.67 11.46 21.29
N THR A 151 0.10 12.28 20.40
CA THR A 151 -1.30 12.70 20.44
C THR A 151 -2.05 12.15 19.22
N GLY A 152 -3.34 11.86 19.34
CA GLY A 152 -4.18 11.38 18.24
C GLY A 152 -4.27 9.85 18.07
N ARG A 153 -3.62 9.07 18.93
CA ARG A 153 -3.81 7.62 19.10
C ARG A 153 -3.80 7.26 20.57
N GLN A 154 -4.55 6.23 20.94
CA GLN A 154 -4.62 5.72 22.31
C GLN A 154 -4.64 4.19 22.35
N VAL A 155 -4.30 3.65 23.52
CA VAL A 155 -4.48 2.21 23.79
C VAL A 155 -5.95 1.83 23.62
N GLY A 156 -6.20 0.71 22.95
CA GLY A 156 -7.53 0.21 22.60
C GLY A 156 -8.02 0.64 21.21
N ASP A 157 -7.34 1.58 20.53
CA ASP A 157 -7.69 1.94 19.15
C ASP A 157 -7.57 0.71 18.23
N LEU A 158 -8.61 0.44 17.44
CA LEU A 158 -8.56 -0.53 16.37
C LEU A 158 -8.05 0.15 15.09
N VAL A 159 -6.93 -0.35 14.57
CA VAL A 159 -6.21 0.26 13.45
C VAL A 159 -5.85 -0.77 12.39
N ALA A 160 -5.71 -0.31 11.15
CA ALA A 160 -5.20 -1.10 10.04
C ALA A 160 -4.06 -0.35 9.34
N TYR A 161 -3.16 -1.12 8.73
CA TYR A 161 -1.99 -0.59 8.07
C TYR A 161 -1.58 -1.43 6.86
N ALA A 162 -0.94 -0.76 5.90
CA ALA A 162 -0.35 -1.37 4.72
C ALA A 162 0.95 -0.65 4.34
N GLY A 163 1.95 -1.40 3.86
CA GLY A 163 3.23 -0.90 3.38
C GLY A 163 4.33 -0.94 4.44
N ASN A 164 5.26 0.03 4.37
CA ASN A 164 6.41 0.07 5.27
C ASN A 164 6.05 0.71 6.64
N PRO A 165 6.66 0.24 7.75
CA PRO A 165 7.68 -0.82 7.81
C PRO A 165 7.09 -2.24 7.71
N MET A 166 7.84 -3.13 7.04
CA MET A 166 7.53 -4.57 7.01
C MET A 166 7.68 -5.18 8.41
N GLY A 167 6.87 -6.19 8.71
CA GLY A 167 6.92 -6.92 9.97
C GLY A 167 5.58 -7.49 10.43
N SER A 168 4.53 -7.48 9.61
CA SER A 168 3.19 -7.82 10.09
C SER A 168 3.03 -9.30 10.42
N TYR A 169 3.92 -10.18 9.97
CA TYR A 169 3.90 -11.60 10.36
C TYR A 169 4.44 -11.79 11.79
N ALA A 170 3.82 -11.10 12.74
CA ALA A 170 4.14 -11.07 14.16
C ALA A 170 2.86 -10.86 14.97
N GLU A 171 2.86 -11.34 16.21
CA GLU A 171 1.76 -11.10 17.15
C GLU A 171 1.61 -9.62 17.50
N GLU A 172 2.74 -8.90 17.67
CA GLU A 172 2.76 -7.47 17.87
C GLU A 172 3.88 -6.82 17.05
N GLN A 173 3.65 -5.59 16.57
CA GLN A 173 4.63 -4.81 15.80
C GLN A 173 4.68 -3.38 16.33
N ILE A 174 5.88 -2.80 16.37
CA ILE A 174 6.08 -1.36 16.57
C ILE A 174 6.18 -0.68 15.20
N LEU A 175 5.40 0.39 15.00
CA LEU A 175 5.40 1.16 13.77
C LEU A 175 5.03 2.64 14.03
N PRO A 176 5.39 3.56 13.11
CA PRO A 176 5.01 4.96 13.24
C PRO A 176 3.49 5.14 13.24
N ALA A 177 2.97 5.97 14.14
CA ALA A 177 1.53 6.21 14.31
C ALA A 177 0.86 6.79 13.05
N ASN A 178 1.63 7.50 12.21
CA ASN A 178 1.16 8.06 10.94
C ASN A 178 1.04 7.04 9.79
N ARG A 179 1.41 5.77 10.04
CA ARG A 179 1.27 4.67 9.06
C ARG A 179 0.01 3.86 9.24
N VAL A 180 -0.82 4.18 10.23
CA VAL A 180 -2.05 3.46 10.52
C VAL A 180 -3.28 4.34 10.33
N VAL A 181 -4.38 3.71 9.90
CA VAL A 181 -5.70 4.32 9.80
C VAL A 181 -6.65 3.69 10.81
N PRO A 182 -7.63 4.44 11.35
CA PRO A 182 -8.65 3.84 12.22
C PRO A 182 -9.51 2.85 11.41
N VAL A 183 -9.87 1.73 12.04
CA VAL A 183 -10.85 0.79 11.48
C VAL A 183 -12.23 1.18 12.03
N PRO A 184 -13.23 1.47 11.17
CA PRO A 184 -14.58 1.73 11.63
C PRO A 184 -15.13 0.54 12.42
N SER A 185 -15.92 0.79 13.46
CA SER A 185 -16.50 -0.28 14.31
C SER A 185 -17.41 -1.24 13.54
N SER A 186 -17.91 -0.85 12.37
CA SER A 186 -18.71 -1.68 11.48
C SER A 186 -17.89 -2.63 10.60
N VAL A 187 -16.55 -2.57 10.64
CA VAL A 187 -15.66 -3.37 9.80
C VAL A 187 -14.92 -4.38 10.68
N ASP A 188 -15.07 -5.66 10.36
CA ASP A 188 -14.34 -6.72 11.04
C ASP A 188 -12.81 -6.59 10.79
N PRO A 189 -11.95 -6.82 11.82
CA PRO A 189 -10.50 -6.71 11.66
C PRO A 189 -9.91 -7.65 10.59
N VAL A 190 -10.46 -8.84 10.39
CA VAL A 190 -10.01 -9.76 9.32
C VAL A 190 -10.32 -9.15 7.96
N THR A 191 -11.52 -8.59 7.79
CA THR A 191 -11.88 -7.85 6.58
C THR A 191 -10.93 -6.67 6.36
N ALA A 192 -10.67 -5.85 7.38
CA ALA A 192 -9.74 -4.72 7.28
C ALA A 192 -8.33 -5.18 6.86
N ALA A 193 -7.78 -6.22 7.50
CA ALA A 193 -6.47 -6.78 7.16
C ALA A 193 -6.41 -7.39 5.75
N SER A 194 -7.56 -7.78 5.17
CA SER A 194 -7.62 -8.38 3.84
C SER A 194 -7.59 -7.36 2.70
N VAL A 195 -7.99 -6.10 2.94
CA VAL A 195 -8.27 -5.11 1.90
C VAL A 195 -7.31 -3.92 1.85
N MET A 196 -6.53 -3.62 2.88
CA MET A 196 -5.78 -2.35 2.96
C MET A 196 -4.86 -2.10 1.75
N LEU A 197 -3.92 -3.01 1.46
CA LEU A 197 -2.98 -2.88 0.35
C LEU A 197 -3.70 -2.92 -1.00
N LYS A 198 -4.70 -3.81 -1.13
CA LYS A 198 -5.46 -4.01 -2.38
C LYS A 198 -6.34 -2.80 -2.68
N GLY A 199 -7.01 -2.26 -1.67
CA GLY A 199 -7.84 -1.07 -1.72
C GLY A 199 -7.03 0.21 -1.97
N LEU A 200 -5.86 0.36 -1.34
CA LEU A 200 -4.93 1.45 -1.65
C LEU A 200 -4.44 1.39 -3.10
N THR A 201 -4.20 0.17 -3.61
CA THR A 201 -3.81 -0.05 -5.02
C THR A 201 -4.97 0.33 -5.95
N ALA A 202 -6.18 -0.15 -5.69
CA ALA A 202 -7.37 0.20 -6.46
C ALA A 202 -7.64 1.72 -6.45
N HIS A 203 -7.52 2.37 -5.29
CA HIS A 203 -7.63 3.83 -5.16
C HIS A 203 -6.60 4.55 -6.03
N CYS A 204 -5.33 4.14 -5.96
CA CYS A 204 -4.28 4.74 -6.78
C CYS A 204 -4.62 4.64 -8.27
N LEU A 205 -5.01 3.45 -8.71
CA LEU A 205 -5.30 3.16 -10.12
C LEU A 205 -6.53 3.91 -10.66
N LEU A 206 -7.63 3.95 -9.90
CA LEU A 206 -8.90 4.55 -10.32
C LEU A 206 -9.00 6.06 -10.07
N ARG A 207 -8.21 6.61 -9.13
CA ARG A 207 -8.36 8.00 -8.68
C ARG A 207 -7.12 8.86 -8.89
N ARG A 208 -5.94 8.25 -9.11
CA ARG A 208 -4.66 9.00 -9.22
C ARG A 208 -3.92 8.74 -10.52
N CYS A 209 -3.92 7.50 -11.02
CA CYS A 209 -3.24 7.15 -12.27
C CYS A 209 -4.10 7.49 -13.49
N PHE A 210 -5.34 7.03 -13.49
CA PHE A 210 -6.37 7.46 -14.43
C PHE A 210 -7.63 7.74 -13.62
N GLU A 211 -8.11 8.98 -13.62
CA GLU A 211 -9.28 9.35 -12.83
C GLU A 211 -10.56 8.88 -13.55
N VAL A 212 -11.05 7.70 -13.14
CA VAL A 212 -12.27 7.12 -13.71
C VAL A 212 -13.48 8.00 -13.38
N GLN A 213 -14.25 8.31 -14.42
CA GLN A 213 -15.49 9.07 -14.37
C GLN A 213 -16.65 8.21 -14.86
N SER A 214 -17.87 8.65 -14.55
CA SER A 214 -19.08 8.03 -15.10
C SER A 214 -19.07 8.10 -16.63
N GLY A 215 -19.47 7.01 -17.28
CA GLY A 215 -19.50 6.88 -18.73
C GLY A 215 -18.22 6.33 -19.35
N HIS A 216 -17.09 6.27 -18.63
CA HIS A 216 -15.91 5.55 -19.10
C HIS A 216 -16.17 4.04 -19.17
N THR A 217 -15.49 3.36 -20.08
CA THR A 217 -15.36 1.90 -20.15
C THR A 217 -13.96 1.50 -19.72
N ILE A 218 -13.85 0.54 -18.81
CA ILE A 218 -12.56 0.05 -18.29
C ILE A 218 -12.43 -1.45 -18.51
N LEU A 219 -11.21 -1.90 -18.81
CA LEU A 219 -10.87 -3.32 -18.86
C LEU A 219 -10.04 -3.70 -17.63
N VAL A 220 -10.48 -4.71 -16.88
CA VAL A 220 -9.80 -5.23 -15.70
C VAL A 220 -9.35 -6.67 -15.97
N HIS A 221 -8.04 -6.88 -16.09
CA HIS A 221 -7.50 -8.24 -16.14
C HIS A 221 -7.50 -8.88 -14.75
N ALA A 222 -7.67 -10.20 -14.71
CA ALA A 222 -7.81 -10.96 -13.47
C ALA A 222 -8.90 -10.37 -12.55
N ALA A 223 -10.08 -10.11 -13.11
CA ALA A 223 -11.17 -9.38 -12.47
C ALA A 223 -11.65 -9.99 -11.14
N ALA A 224 -11.55 -11.31 -10.99
CA ALA A 224 -11.87 -12.01 -9.74
C ALA A 224 -10.66 -12.19 -8.79
N GLY A 225 -9.56 -11.48 -9.02
CA GLY A 225 -8.37 -11.46 -8.17
C GLY A 225 -8.47 -10.42 -7.06
N GLY A 226 -7.54 -10.43 -6.10
CA GLY A 226 -7.65 -9.58 -4.90
C GLY A 226 -7.72 -8.07 -5.15
N VAL A 227 -7.00 -7.55 -6.16
CA VAL A 227 -7.13 -6.13 -6.57
C VAL A 227 -8.26 -5.99 -7.61
N GLY A 228 -8.39 -6.96 -8.51
CA GLY A 228 -9.38 -6.96 -9.58
C GLY A 228 -10.81 -6.82 -9.05
N SER A 229 -11.17 -7.53 -7.98
CA SER A 229 -12.52 -7.48 -7.41
C SER A 229 -12.85 -6.08 -6.89
N LEU A 230 -11.92 -5.44 -6.19
CA LEU A 230 -12.09 -4.07 -5.71
C LEU A 230 -12.13 -3.04 -6.85
N LEU A 231 -11.34 -3.24 -7.92
CA LEU A 231 -11.40 -2.40 -9.11
C LEU A 231 -12.76 -2.49 -9.81
N CYS A 232 -13.32 -3.70 -9.91
CA CYS A 232 -14.63 -3.90 -10.53
C CYS A 232 -15.73 -3.23 -9.71
N GLN A 233 -15.74 -3.44 -8.39
CA GLN A 233 -16.77 -2.88 -7.51
C GLN A 233 -16.73 -1.36 -7.52
N TRP A 234 -15.52 -0.78 -7.38
CA TRP A 234 -15.36 0.66 -7.32
C TRP A 234 -15.53 1.32 -8.69
N GLY A 235 -15.01 0.72 -9.76
CA GLY A 235 -15.23 1.22 -11.12
C GLY A 235 -16.72 1.29 -11.46
N ASN A 236 -17.48 0.24 -11.15
CA ASN A 236 -18.94 0.24 -11.31
C ASN A 236 -19.61 1.31 -10.44
N ALA A 237 -19.24 1.43 -9.16
CA ALA A 237 -19.78 2.45 -8.27
C ALA A 237 -19.48 3.89 -8.72
N LEU A 238 -18.42 4.12 -9.48
CA LEU A 238 -18.10 5.40 -10.12
C LEU A 238 -18.90 5.66 -11.42
N GLY A 239 -19.71 4.69 -11.85
CA GLY A 239 -20.53 4.76 -13.05
C GLY A 239 -19.79 4.42 -14.34
N ALA A 240 -18.68 3.69 -14.26
CA ALA A 240 -17.98 3.16 -15.42
C ALA A 240 -18.56 1.81 -15.87
N THR A 241 -18.54 1.54 -17.17
CA THR A 241 -18.78 0.21 -17.72
C THR A 241 -17.54 -0.65 -17.49
N VAL A 242 -17.69 -1.71 -16.70
CA VAL A 242 -16.56 -2.58 -16.33
C VAL A 242 -16.57 -3.86 -17.18
N ILE A 243 -15.51 -4.05 -17.96
CA ILE A 243 -15.21 -5.31 -18.66
C ILE A 243 -14.13 -6.05 -17.87
N GLY A 244 -14.38 -7.29 -17.47
CA GLY A 244 -13.43 -8.10 -16.71
C GLY A 244 -12.96 -9.34 -17.47
N THR A 245 -11.68 -9.70 -17.38
CA THR A 245 -11.20 -11.00 -17.89
C THR A 245 -10.97 -12.01 -16.75
N VAL A 246 -11.38 -13.25 -16.98
CA VAL A 246 -11.28 -14.34 -15.99
C VAL A 246 -10.95 -15.69 -16.63
N SER A 247 -10.47 -16.61 -15.79
CA SER A 247 -9.89 -17.88 -16.23
C SER A 247 -10.80 -19.11 -16.06
N THR A 248 -11.90 -18.98 -15.32
CA THR A 248 -12.84 -20.06 -14.98
C THR A 248 -14.26 -19.50 -14.83
N LYS A 249 -15.27 -20.36 -14.93
CA LYS A 249 -16.69 -19.97 -14.84
C LYS A 249 -17.07 -19.46 -13.45
N GLU A 250 -16.49 -20.05 -12.41
CA GLU A 250 -16.70 -19.63 -11.01
C GLU A 250 -16.20 -18.20 -10.80
N LYS A 251 -15.04 -17.87 -11.38
CA LYS A 251 -14.51 -16.51 -11.38
C LYS A 251 -15.37 -15.55 -12.20
N ALA A 252 -16.04 -16.04 -13.25
CA ALA A 252 -16.95 -15.21 -14.03
C ALA A 252 -18.19 -14.80 -13.23
N ILE A 253 -18.72 -15.72 -12.41
CA ILE A 253 -19.81 -15.44 -11.47
C ILE A 253 -19.35 -14.38 -10.47
N GLN A 254 -18.20 -14.61 -9.81
CA GLN A 254 -17.64 -13.66 -8.85
C GLN A 254 -17.39 -12.28 -9.46
N ALA A 255 -16.76 -12.20 -10.64
CA ALA A 255 -16.48 -10.92 -11.29
C ALA A 255 -17.76 -10.14 -11.61
N LYS A 256 -18.84 -10.85 -11.99
CA LYS A 256 -20.15 -10.23 -12.20
C LYS A 256 -20.77 -9.71 -10.90
N GLU A 257 -20.69 -10.48 -9.82
CA GLU A 257 -21.12 -10.05 -8.48
C GLU A 257 -20.31 -8.84 -7.99
N ASP A 258 -19.03 -8.79 -8.34
CA ASP A 258 -18.12 -7.67 -8.08
C ASP A 258 -18.35 -6.46 -9.01
N GLY A 259 -19.35 -6.48 -9.89
CA GLY A 259 -19.73 -5.30 -10.69
C GLY A 259 -19.17 -5.26 -12.11
N CYS A 260 -18.57 -6.34 -12.63
CA CYS A 260 -18.36 -6.45 -14.08
C CYS A 260 -19.70 -6.45 -14.82
N HIS A 261 -19.83 -5.55 -15.78
CA HIS A 261 -20.96 -5.51 -16.71
C HIS A 261 -20.79 -6.58 -17.78
N HIS A 262 -19.54 -6.78 -18.23
CA HIS A 262 -19.16 -7.80 -19.18
C HIS A 262 -18.00 -8.62 -18.62
N VAL A 263 -18.05 -9.93 -18.81
CA VAL A 263 -16.99 -10.84 -18.39
C VAL A 263 -16.54 -11.65 -19.58
N ILE A 264 -15.22 -11.66 -19.81
CA ILE A 264 -14.57 -12.37 -20.91
C ILE A 264 -13.81 -13.56 -20.34
N MET A 265 -14.17 -14.75 -20.81
CA MET A 265 -13.45 -15.99 -20.51
C MET A 265 -12.25 -16.10 -21.46
N TYR A 266 -11.10 -15.53 -21.08
CA TYR A 266 -9.95 -15.36 -22.00
C TYR A 266 -9.30 -16.67 -22.48
N LYS A 267 -9.72 -17.83 -21.96
CA LYS A 267 -9.32 -19.15 -22.46
C LYS A 267 -10.16 -19.64 -23.63
N ASP A 268 -11.38 -19.11 -23.73
CA ASP A 268 -12.39 -19.52 -24.69
C ASP A 268 -12.53 -18.49 -25.82
N GLU A 269 -12.23 -17.22 -25.53
CA GLU A 269 -12.41 -16.08 -26.44
C GLU A 269 -11.16 -15.17 -26.45
N ASP A 270 -10.89 -14.54 -27.59
CA ASP A 270 -9.91 -13.46 -27.71
C ASP A 270 -10.48 -12.16 -27.10
N PHE A 271 -9.81 -11.62 -26.08
CA PHE A 271 -10.35 -10.50 -25.34
C PHE A 271 -10.35 -9.20 -26.15
N VAL A 272 -9.40 -9.00 -27.06
CA VAL A 272 -9.33 -7.79 -27.89
C VAL A 272 -10.52 -7.74 -28.85
N THR A 273 -10.82 -8.85 -29.51
CA THR A 273 -12.00 -9.01 -30.35
C THR A 273 -13.27 -8.73 -29.56
N ARG A 274 -13.39 -9.35 -28.38
CA ARG A 274 -14.59 -9.22 -27.55
C ARG A 274 -14.78 -7.82 -26.98
N VAL A 275 -13.71 -7.13 -26.59
CA VAL A 275 -13.75 -5.72 -26.20
C VAL A 275 -14.26 -4.88 -27.37
N ASN A 276 -13.68 -5.03 -28.56
CA ASN A 276 -14.12 -4.29 -29.75
C ASN A 276 -15.61 -4.49 -30.06
N GLU A 277 -16.14 -5.71 -29.91
CA GLU A 277 -17.57 -5.96 -30.06
C GLU A 277 -18.43 -5.26 -29.01
N ILE A 278 -18.00 -5.28 -27.74
CA ILE A 278 -18.73 -4.63 -26.64
C ILE A 278 -18.73 -3.10 -26.80
N THR A 279 -17.63 -2.54 -27.29
CA THR A 279 -17.41 -1.09 -27.39
C THR A 279 -17.69 -0.53 -28.78
N GLU A 280 -18.24 -1.32 -29.70
CA GLU A 280 -18.48 -0.92 -31.10
C GLU A 280 -17.22 -0.33 -31.79
N GLY A 281 -16.07 -0.93 -31.52
CA GLY A 281 -14.76 -0.53 -32.05
C GLY A 281 -14.16 0.75 -31.44
N GLN A 282 -14.76 1.32 -30.39
CA GLN A 282 -14.19 2.49 -29.70
C GLN A 282 -13.01 2.14 -28.76
N GLY A 283 -12.93 0.89 -28.31
CA GLY A 283 -11.97 0.44 -27.30
C GLY A 283 -12.32 0.93 -25.90
N VAL A 284 -11.36 0.84 -24.97
CA VAL A 284 -11.52 1.27 -23.58
C VAL A 284 -10.65 2.47 -23.21
N GLU A 285 -11.07 3.29 -22.25
CA GLU A 285 -10.29 4.44 -21.79
C GLU A 285 -9.06 4.03 -20.97
N VAL A 286 -9.14 2.88 -20.27
CA VAL A 286 -8.02 2.34 -19.49
C VAL A 286 -8.10 0.83 -19.34
N VAL A 287 -6.93 0.19 -19.44
CA VAL A 287 -6.72 -1.22 -19.10
C VAL A 287 -5.92 -1.33 -17.79
N TYR A 288 -6.45 -2.11 -16.84
CA TYR A 288 -5.75 -2.47 -15.61
C TYR A 288 -5.16 -3.88 -15.76
N ASP A 289 -3.88 -3.93 -16.13
CA ASP A 289 -3.18 -5.15 -16.49
C ASP A 289 -2.24 -5.66 -15.37
N SER A 290 -2.66 -6.70 -14.66
CA SER A 290 -1.84 -7.38 -13.64
C SER A 290 -1.07 -8.60 -14.17
N VAL A 291 -1.27 -8.98 -15.44
CA VAL A 291 -0.66 -10.18 -16.04
C VAL A 291 0.64 -9.80 -16.75
N GLY A 292 0.63 -8.68 -17.47
CA GLY A 292 1.82 -8.09 -18.07
C GLY A 292 2.18 -8.75 -19.39
N LYS A 293 3.31 -9.46 -19.44
CA LYS A 293 3.96 -9.88 -20.70
C LYS A 293 3.00 -10.52 -21.72
N ASP A 294 2.10 -11.38 -21.25
CA ASP A 294 1.23 -12.18 -22.13
C ASP A 294 0.01 -11.40 -22.63
N THR A 295 -0.37 -10.32 -21.94
CA THR A 295 -1.55 -9.49 -22.26
C THR A 295 -1.16 -8.12 -22.81
N LEU A 296 0.07 -7.66 -22.60
CA LEU A 296 0.50 -6.28 -22.85
C LEU A 296 0.14 -5.78 -24.25
N GLN A 297 0.42 -6.56 -25.30
CA GLN A 297 0.11 -6.12 -26.66
C GLN A 297 -1.40 -5.99 -26.86
N GLY A 298 -2.17 -7.00 -26.46
CA GLY A 298 -3.63 -6.93 -26.55
C GLY A 298 -4.23 -5.82 -25.69
N SER A 299 -3.64 -5.52 -24.52
CA SER A 299 -4.03 -4.38 -23.67
C SER A 299 -3.79 -3.02 -24.34
N LEU A 300 -2.89 -2.93 -25.33
CA LEU A 300 -2.66 -1.72 -26.13
C LEU A 300 -3.57 -1.66 -27.37
N ASP A 301 -4.07 -2.81 -27.82
CA ASP A 301 -4.91 -2.95 -29.01
C ASP A 301 -6.42 -2.94 -28.68
N ALA A 302 -6.78 -3.10 -27.40
CA ALA A 302 -8.15 -3.08 -26.86
C ALA A 302 -8.56 -1.68 -26.37
#